data_AF-A3PC30-F1
#
_entry.id   AF-A3PC30-F1
#
_cell.length_a   1.000
_cell.length_b   1.000
_cell.length_c   1.000
_cell.angle_alpha   90.00
_cell.angle_beta   90.00
_cell.angle_gamma   90.00
#
_symmetry.space_group_name_H-M   'P 1'
#
loop_
_entity.id
_entity.type
_entity.pdbx_description
1 polymer ?
#
loop_
_entity_poly.entity_id
_entity_poly.type
_entity_poly.pdbx_seq_one_letter_code
_entity_poly.pdbx_strand_id
1 'polypeptide(L)'
;MFFSILLLAHFQAAIIPILLGIRSINNFKHIHKNELIPFGFIFLGLASISEMIDHTQTSWIYVDHSSLFNWLFYSFLSLGLTFLSISVLKNRIIQKTNFCISLCSIISYFLFDKTIALLFQVIISILLIINWQRVFKDWLFILYPIFGIIFTTFFGTRLSISGDQFWHILIGPSGTISVLTFYLVLKRSDKKFT
;
A
#
# COMPACT_ATOMS: atom_id res chain seq x y z
N MET A 1 13.38 -23.76 7.61
CA MET A 1 12.98 -23.56 6.19
C MET A 1 11.75 -22.65 6.08
N PHE A 2 10.63 -22.97 6.76
CA PHE A 2 9.41 -22.17 6.73
C PHE A 2 9.60 -20.69 7.12
N PHE A 3 10.28 -20.44 8.24
CA PHE A 3 10.63 -19.09 8.69
C PHE A 3 11.37 -18.27 7.62
N SER A 4 12.38 -18.87 6.97
CA SER A 4 13.16 -18.19 5.93
C SER A 4 12.30 -17.79 4.73
N ILE A 5 11.34 -18.63 4.35
CA ILE A 5 10.38 -18.32 3.27
C ILE A 5 9.47 -17.16 3.69
N LEU A 6 8.95 -17.19 4.92
CA LEU A 6 8.09 -16.14 5.45
C LEU A 6 8.82 -14.79 5.56
N LEU A 7 10.06 -14.81 6.06
CA LEU A 7 10.92 -13.63 6.11
C LEU A 7 11.17 -13.06 4.72
N LEU A 8 11.52 -13.91 3.74
CA LEU A 8 11.72 -13.49 2.36
C LEU A 8 10.44 -12.89 1.75
N ALA A 9 9.27 -13.46 2.05
CA ALA A 9 7.98 -12.97 1.59
C ALA A 9 7.66 -11.54 2.09
N HIS A 10 8.06 -11.19 3.32
CA HIS A 10 7.92 -9.83 3.85
C HIS A 10 9.03 -8.90 3.36
N PHE A 11 10.26 -9.39 3.31
CA PHE A 11 11.43 -8.61 2.89
C PHE A 11 11.29 -8.09 1.47
N GLN A 12 10.80 -8.92 0.54
CA GLN A 12 10.53 -8.50 -0.83
C GLN A 12 9.40 -7.45 -0.90
N ALA A 13 8.37 -7.59 -0.05
CA ALA A 13 7.27 -6.63 0.04
C ALA A 13 7.72 -5.26 0.56
N ALA A 14 8.76 -5.21 1.39
CA ALA A 14 9.38 -3.97 1.85
C ALA A 14 10.32 -3.34 0.81
N ILE A 15 11.24 -4.13 0.24
CA ILE A 15 12.32 -3.60 -0.61
C ILE A 15 11.83 -3.18 -1.98
N ILE A 16 10.94 -3.95 -2.60
CA ILE A 16 10.49 -3.66 -3.97
C ILE A 16 9.84 -2.27 -4.05
N PRO A 17 8.87 -1.88 -3.20
CA PRO A 17 8.34 -0.52 -3.22
C PRO A 17 9.42 0.55 -3.01
N ILE A 18 10.37 0.37 -2.10
CA ILE A 18 11.46 1.33 -1.86
C ILE A 18 12.30 1.51 -3.14
N LEU A 19 12.70 0.41 -3.78
CA LEU A 19 13.45 0.46 -5.03
C LEU A 19 12.66 1.13 -6.15
N LEU A 20 11.37 0.87 -6.27
CA LEU A 20 10.50 1.53 -7.24
C LEU A 20 10.36 3.03 -6.94
N GLY A 21 10.28 3.40 -5.67
CA GLY A 21 10.25 4.80 -5.24
C GLY A 21 11.53 5.54 -5.63
N ILE A 22 12.70 4.98 -5.30
CA ILE A 22 14.00 5.53 -5.71
C ILE A 22 14.09 5.63 -7.24
N ARG A 23 13.70 4.57 -7.96
CA ARG A 23 13.66 4.57 -9.43
C ARG A 23 12.65 5.56 -10.01
N SER A 24 11.71 6.07 -9.24
CA SER A 24 10.72 7.04 -9.69
C SER A 24 11.18 8.48 -9.49
N ILE A 25 12.30 8.72 -8.78
CA ILE A 25 12.86 10.06 -8.56
C ILE A 25 13.17 10.70 -9.93
N ASN A 26 12.67 11.91 -10.14
CA ASN A 26 12.81 12.69 -11.38
C ASN A 26 12.25 12.03 -12.65
N ASN A 27 11.50 10.92 -12.52
CA ASN A 27 10.78 10.27 -13.61
C ASN A 27 9.32 10.75 -13.70
N PHE A 28 8.61 10.30 -14.74
CA PHE A 28 7.18 10.58 -14.97
C PHE A 28 6.82 12.07 -14.99
N LYS A 29 7.67 12.90 -15.58
CA LYS A 29 7.53 14.38 -15.61
C LYS A 29 6.23 14.86 -16.29
N HIS A 30 5.58 14.02 -17.10
CA HIS A 30 4.26 14.29 -17.68
C HIS A 30 3.14 14.29 -16.63
N ILE A 31 3.37 13.76 -15.44
CA ILE A 31 2.43 13.77 -14.32
C ILE A 31 2.64 15.03 -13.48
N HIS A 32 1.57 15.77 -13.23
CA HIS A 32 1.61 17.10 -12.59
C HIS A 32 2.38 17.13 -11.27
N LYS A 33 2.19 16.15 -10.38
CA LYS A 33 2.87 16.07 -9.08
C LYS A 33 3.73 14.81 -9.02
N ASN A 34 4.58 14.63 -10.02
CA ASN A 34 5.47 13.48 -10.12
C ASN A 34 6.39 13.32 -8.90
N GLU A 35 6.75 14.41 -8.23
CA GLU A 35 7.52 14.41 -6.97
C GLU A 35 6.88 13.59 -5.85
N LEU A 36 5.54 13.44 -5.83
CA LEU A 36 4.83 12.64 -4.84
C LEU A 36 4.87 11.13 -5.12
N ILE A 37 5.20 10.73 -6.35
CA ILE A 37 5.23 9.33 -6.76
C ILE A 37 6.32 8.54 -6.00
N PRO A 38 7.59 9.01 -5.95
CA PRO A 38 8.63 8.38 -5.13
C PRO A 38 8.20 8.16 -3.69
N PHE A 39 7.67 9.20 -3.05
CA PHE A 39 7.23 9.15 -1.66
C PHE A 39 6.07 8.17 -1.47
N GLY A 40 5.13 8.11 -2.42
CA GLY A 40 4.06 7.12 -2.42
C GLY A 40 4.59 5.69 -2.32
N PHE A 41 5.52 5.32 -3.19
CA PHE A 41 6.15 3.99 -3.17
C PHE A 41 7.02 3.74 -1.92
N ILE A 42 7.82 4.74 -1.50
CA ILE A 42 8.67 4.61 -0.30
C ILE A 42 7.81 4.38 0.93
N PHE A 43 6.70 5.10 1.10
CA PHE A 43 5.78 4.87 2.21
C PHE A 43 5.14 3.48 2.17
N LEU A 44 4.77 2.95 1.01
CA LEU A 44 4.30 1.56 0.93
C LEU A 44 5.36 0.57 1.42
N GLY A 45 6.64 0.80 1.10
CA GLY A 45 7.73 -0.04 1.61
C GLY A 45 7.98 0.13 3.10
N LEU A 46 7.92 1.36 3.63
CA LEU A 46 8.02 1.65 5.06
C LEU A 46 6.86 1.04 5.86
N ALA A 47 5.67 0.95 5.27
CA ALA A 47 4.56 0.20 5.84
C ALA A 47 4.97 -1.25 6.06
N SER A 48 5.41 -1.96 5.00
CA SER A 48 5.85 -3.35 5.11
C SER A 48 7.05 -3.55 6.04
N ILE A 49 7.97 -2.59 6.15
CA ILE A 49 9.03 -2.64 7.17
C ILE A 49 8.42 -2.60 8.58
N SER A 50 7.44 -1.72 8.81
CA SER A 50 6.78 -1.60 10.11
C SER A 50 6.06 -2.90 10.49
N GLU A 51 5.31 -3.51 9.55
CA GLU A 51 4.68 -4.82 9.73
C GLU A 51 5.72 -5.92 10.02
N MET A 52 6.84 -5.91 9.30
CA MET A 52 7.91 -6.88 9.53
C MET A 52 8.50 -6.75 10.93
N ILE A 53 8.72 -5.52 11.42
CA ILE A 53 9.19 -5.28 12.80
C ILE A 53 8.13 -5.73 13.81
N ASP A 54 6.85 -5.46 13.58
CA ASP A 54 5.74 -5.95 14.42
C ASP A 54 5.78 -7.48 14.55
N HIS A 55 5.99 -8.19 13.43
CA HIS A 55 6.12 -9.63 13.42
C HIS A 55 7.35 -10.15 14.17
N THR A 56 8.44 -9.38 14.30
CA THR A 56 9.55 -9.80 15.16
C THR A 56 9.17 -9.83 16.64
N GLN A 57 8.21 -9.00 17.07
CA GLN A 57 7.74 -8.95 18.46
C GLN A 57 6.79 -10.09 18.78
N THR A 58 6.15 -10.67 17.77
CA THR A 58 5.20 -11.79 17.89
C THR A 58 5.78 -13.13 17.41
N SER A 59 7.12 -13.24 17.34
CA SER A 59 7.79 -14.46 16.85
C SER A 59 7.28 -14.93 15.48
N TRP A 60 6.85 -13.99 14.63
CA TRP A 60 6.30 -14.20 13.29
C TRP A 60 4.97 -14.96 13.25
N ILE A 61 4.33 -15.09 14.41
CA ILE A 61 2.97 -15.60 14.53
C ILE A 61 2.04 -14.40 14.35
N TYR A 62 1.07 -14.55 13.46
CA TYR A 62 0.02 -13.55 13.31
C TYR A 62 -0.80 -13.45 14.60
N VAL A 63 -0.81 -12.25 15.19
CA VAL A 63 -1.62 -11.92 16.36
C VAL A 63 -2.34 -10.61 16.03
N ASP A 64 -3.65 -10.57 16.20
CA ASP A 64 -4.41 -9.32 16.03
C ASP A 64 -4.26 -8.49 17.32
N HIS A 65 -3.37 -7.51 17.29
CA HIS A 65 -3.17 -6.58 18.39
C HIS A 65 -2.82 -5.18 17.88
N SER A 66 -3.03 -4.20 18.76
CA SER A 66 -2.57 -2.83 18.54
C SER A 66 -1.13 -2.70 19.04
N SER A 67 -0.25 -2.14 18.22
CA SER A 67 1.13 -1.80 18.59
C SER A 67 1.56 -0.52 17.90
N LEU A 68 2.68 0.06 18.32
CA LEU A 68 3.29 1.19 17.63
C LEU A 68 3.61 0.85 16.17
N PHE A 69 4.13 -0.35 15.91
CA PHE A 69 4.50 -0.76 14.56
C PHE A 69 3.29 -1.11 13.69
N ASN A 70 2.21 -1.61 14.30
CA ASN A 70 0.93 -1.78 13.64
C ASN A 70 0.33 -0.43 13.25
N TRP A 71 0.38 0.56 14.15
CA TRP A 71 -0.02 1.94 13.85
C TRP A 71 0.83 2.56 12.72
N LEU A 72 2.16 2.39 12.75
CA LEU A 72 3.07 2.87 11.72
C LEU A 72 2.79 2.20 10.37
N PHE A 73 2.50 0.90 10.34
CA PHE A 73 2.09 0.18 9.13
C PHE A 73 0.87 0.84 8.48
N TYR A 74 -0.23 1.00 9.23
CA TYR A 74 -1.45 1.63 8.68
C TYR A 74 -1.22 3.10 8.29
N SER A 75 -0.39 3.81 9.06
CA SER A 75 -0.07 5.21 8.78
C SER A 75 0.69 5.38 7.47
N PHE A 76 1.76 4.61 7.27
CA PHE A 76 2.52 4.65 6.04
C PHE A 76 1.73 4.10 4.85
N LEU A 77 0.89 3.08 5.04
CA LEU A 77 0.01 2.59 3.99
C LEU A 77 -0.97 3.68 3.54
N SER A 78 -1.61 4.38 4.49
CA SER A 78 -2.49 5.52 4.24
C SER A 78 -1.79 6.64 3.47
N LEU A 79 -0.60 7.05 3.89
CA LEU A 79 0.19 8.08 3.21
C LEU A 79 0.62 7.65 1.81
N GLY A 80 1.09 6.40 1.66
CA GLY A 80 1.56 5.86 0.38
C GLY A 80 0.46 5.87 -0.69
N LEU A 81 -0.71 5.31 -0.36
CA LEU A 81 -1.88 5.30 -1.26
C LEU A 81 -2.36 6.73 -1.55
N THR A 82 -2.37 7.60 -0.54
CA THR A 82 -2.81 8.99 -0.69
C THR A 82 -1.89 9.78 -1.61
N PHE A 83 -0.57 9.62 -1.47
CA PHE A 83 0.41 10.30 -2.31
C PHE A 83 0.34 9.83 -3.77
N LEU A 84 0.20 8.52 -3.98
CA LEU A 84 -0.06 7.98 -5.32
C LEU A 84 -1.36 8.53 -5.89
N SER A 85 -2.44 8.64 -5.11
CA SER A 85 -3.70 9.22 -5.58
C SER A 85 -3.60 10.71 -5.88
N ILE A 86 -2.95 11.50 -5.03
CA ILE A 86 -2.82 12.96 -5.18
C ILE A 86 -1.91 13.29 -6.36
N SER A 87 -0.90 12.45 -6.65
CA SER A 87 0.07 12.69 -7.71
C SER A 87 -0.56 12.93 -9.09
N VAL A 88 -1.70 12.28 -9.35
CA VAL A 88 -2.42 12.28 -10.64
C VAL A 88 -3.60 13.25 -10.68
N LEU A 89 -3.96 13.87 -9.55
CA LEU A 89 -5.11 14.77 -9.46
C LEU A 89 -4.74 16.21 -9.84
N LYS A 90 -5.59 16.88 -10.63
CA LYS A 90 -5.46 18.31 -10.92
C LYS A 90 -6.22 19.20 -9.93
N ASN A 91 -7.36 18.74 -9.41
CA ASN A 91 -8.23 19.54 -8.54
C ASN A 91 -7.68 19.62 -7.11
N ARG A 92 -7.30 20.84 -6.69
CA ARG A 92 -6.73 21.11 -5.36
C ARG A 92 -7.66 20.79 -4.19
N ILE A 93 -8.98 20.90 -4.37
CA ILE A 93 -9.96 20.57 -3.32
C ILE A 93 -9.93 19.07 -3.05
N ILE A 94 -10.04 18.26 -4.11
CA ILE A 94 -10.00 16.79 -3.99
C ILE A 94 -8.66 16.33 -3.39
N GLN A 95 -7.55 16.95 -3.77
CA GLN A 95 -6.24 16.66 -3.17
C GLN A 95 -6.24 16.92 -1.65
N LYS A 96 -6.76 18.06 -1.21
CA LYS A 96 -6.87 18.38 0.22
C LYS A 96 -7.77 17.39 0.94
N THR A 97 -8.92 17.04 0.35
CA THR A 97 -9.84 16.05 0.92
C THR A 97 -9.17 14.70 1.10
N ASN A 98 -8.48 14.17 0.08
CA ASN A 98 -7.73 12.91 0.18
C ASN A 98 -6.69 12.96 1.31
N PHE A 99 -5.94 14.07 1.41
CA PHE A 99 -4.94 14.24 2.45
C PHE A 99 -5.57 14.31 3.86
N CYS A 100 -6.68 15.05 4.03
CA CYS A 100 -7.40 15.09 5.29
C CYS A 100 -7.92 13.71 5.70
N ILE A 101 -8.46 12.91 4.77
CA ILE A 101 -8.92 11.54 5.05
C ILE A 101 -7.74 10.67 5.51
N SER A 102 -6.56 10.84 4.89
CA SER A 102 -5.34 10.14 5.32
C SER A 102 -4.94 10.50 6.75
N LEU A 103 -4.97 11.78 7.11
CA LEU A 103 -4.73 12.21 8.48
C LEU A 103 -5.78 11.68 9.45
N CYS A 104 -7.06 11.68 9.06
CA CYS A 104 -8.13 11.07 9.86
C CYS A 104 -7.87 9.58 10.11
N SER A 105 -7.41 8.83 9.10
CA SER A 105 -7.01 7.42 9.28
C SER A 105 -5.92 7.27 10.34
N ILE A 106 -4.82 8.02 10.22
CA ILE A 106 -3.68 7.97 11.16
C ILE A 106 -4.10 8.31 12.59
N ILE A 107 -4.86 9.40 12.75
CA ILE A 107 -5.31 9.88 14.06
C ILE A 107 -6.34 8.93 14.66
N SER A 108 -7.26 8.39 13.85
CA SER A 108 -8.32 7.50 14.34
C SER A 108 -7.79 6.19 14.91
N TYR A 109 -6.71 5.65 14.32
CA TYR A 109 -6.05 4.47 14.87
C TYR A 109 -5.56 4.74 16.31
N PHE A 110 -4.96 5.92 16.52
CA PHE A 110 -4.43 6.31 17.82
C PHE A 110 -5.53 6.57 18.86
N LEU A 111 -6.66 7.16 18.45
CA LEU A 111 -7.72 7.61 19.37
C LEU A 111 -8.79 6.57 19.69
N PHE A 112 -9.12 5.68 18.75
CA PHE A 112 -10.28 4.78 18.89
C PHE A 112 -9.85 3.32 18.82
N ASP A 113 -9.40 2.87 17.64
CA ASP A 113 -8.84 1.56 17.36
C ASP A 113 -8.52 1.40 15.86
N LYS A 114 -8.04 0.20 15.49
CA LYS A 114 -7.77 -0.21 14.11
C LYS A 114 -9.02 -0.22 13.21
N THR A 115 -10.22 -0.44 13.75
CA THR A 115 -11.46 -0.59 12.96
C THR A 115 -11.82 0.71 12.25
N ILE A 116 -11.77 1.83 12.97
CA ILE A 116 -12.07 3.15 12.38
C ILE A 116 -10.99 3.55 11.37
N ALA A 117 -9.72 3.25 11.67
CA ALA A 117 -8.63 3.52 10.75
C ALA A 117 -8.78 2.75 9.42
N LEU A 118 -9.21 1.49 9.49
CA LEU A 118 -9.51 0.65 8.32
C LEU A 118 -10.66 1.22 7.49
N LEU A 119 -11.70 1.78 8.11
CA LEU A 119 -12.78 2.44 7.38
C LEU A 119 -12.24 3.59 6.51
N PHE A 120 -11.39 4.45 7.08
CA PHE A 120 -10.74 5.51 6.31
C PHE A 120 -9.80 4.94 5.23
N GLN A 121 -9.09 3.85 5.52
CA GLN A 121 -8.22 3.17 4.56
C GLN A 121 -8.98 2.64 3.33
N VAL A 122 -10.19 2.12 3.54
CA VAL A 122 -11.10 1.70 2.46
C VAL A 122 -11.49 2.90 1.60
N ILE A 123 -11.86 4.03 2.23
CA ILE A 123 -12.21 5.26 1.51
C ILE A 123 -11.03 5.76 0.66
N ILE A 124 -9.82 5.79 1.23
CA ILE A 124 -8.58 6.16 0.51
C ILE A 124 -8.36 5.25 -0.70
N SER A 125 -8.54 3.94 -0.52
CA SER A 125 -8.37 2.95 -1.59
C SER A 125 -9.39 3.14 -2.72
N ILE A 126 -10.65 3.41 -2.39
CA ILE A 126 -11.70 3.72 -3.38
C ILE A 126 -11.34 4.98 -4.17
N LEU A 127 -10.94 6.05 -3.48
CA LEU A 127 -10.55 7.31 -4.12
C LEU A 127 -9.35 7.11 -5.04
N LEU A 128 -8.33 6.38 -4.58
CA LEU A 128 -7.18 6.00 -5.40
C LEU A 128 -7.63 5.27 -6.66
N ILE A 129 -8.48 4.25 -6.52
CA ILE A 129 -8.93 3.44 -7.65
C ILE A 129 -9.66 4.29 -8.69
N ILE A 130 -10.63 5.09 -8.25
CA ILE A 130 -11.41 5.96 -9.11
C ILE A 130 -10.49 6.95 -9.84
N ASN A 131 -9.57 7.58 -9.13
CA ASN A 131 -8.70 8.62 -9.69
C ASN A 131 -7.70 8.04 -10.69
N TRP A 132 -7.04 6.93 -10.34
CA TRP A 132 -6.09 6.26 -11.23
C TRP A 132 -6.76 5.71 -12.47
N GLN A 133 -7.93 5.07 -12.32
CA GLN A 133 -8.67 4.52 -13.46
C GLN A 133 -9.12 5.64 -14.42
N ARG A 134 -9.58 6.79 -13.89
CA ARG A 134 -9.97 7.94 -14.71
C ARG A 134 -8.80 8.55 -15.48
N VAL A 135 -7.63 8.64 -14.86
CA VAL A 135 -6.44 9.29 -15.45
C VAL A 135 -5.77 8.39 -16.49
N PHE A 136 -5.43 7.15 -16.13
CA PHE A 136 -4.63 6.30 -17.00
C PHE A 136 -5.45 5.47 -17.99
N LYS A 137 -6.71 5.15 -17.63
CA LYS A 137 -7.60 4.26 -18.38
C LYS A 137 -6.88 2.98 -18.82
N ASP A 138 -6.06 2.43 -17.93
CA ASP A 138 -5.27 1.23 -18.20
C ASP A 138 -5.93 0.04 -17.52
N TRP A 139 -6.31 -0.98 -18.29
CA TRP A 139 -6.94 -2.19 -17.79
C TRP A 139 -6.06 -2.95 -16.78
N LEU A 140 -4.74 -2.83 -16.88
CA LEU A 140 -3.79 -3.50 -15.99
C LEU A 140 -3.99 -3.08 -14.54
N PHE A 141 -4.51 -1.88 -14.31
CA PHE A 141 -4.76 -1.35 -12.98
C PHE A 141 -5.77 -2.18 -12.17
N ILE A 142 -6.58 -3.03 -12.81
CA ILE A 142 -7.47 -3.98 -12.11
C ILE A 142 -6.72 -4.97 -11.22
N LEU A 143 -5.43 -5.21 -11.48
CA LEU A 143 -4.61 -6.07 -10.64
C LEU A 143 -4.39 -5.47 -9.24
N TYR A 144 -4.44 -4.14 -9.07
CA TYR A 144 -4.33 -3.52 -7.75
C TYR A 144 -5.46 -3.96 -6.80
N PRO A 145 -6.76 -3.76 -7.09
CA PRO A 145 -7.80 -4.20 -6.17
C PRO A 145 -7.85 -5.72 -6.00
N ILE A 146 -7.48 -6.50 -7.02
CA ILE A 146 -7.42 -7.97 -6.90
C ILE A 146 -6.34 -8.40 -5.91
N PHE A 147 -5.09 -7.98 -6.12
CA PHE A 147 -3.96 -8.44 -5.33
C PHE A 147 -3.77 -7.65 -4.03
N GLY A 148 -4.01 -6.35 -4.05
CA GLY A 148 -3.80 -5.45 -2.91
C GLY A 148 -4.94 -5.43 -1.91
N ILE A 149 -6.17 -5.83 -2.30
CA ILE A 149 -7.36 -5.81 -1.43
C ILE A 149 -7.97 -7.20 -1.32
N ILE A 150 -8.41 -7.81 -2.42
CA ILE A 150 -9.18 -9.07 -2.35
C ILE A 150 -8.31 -10.22 -1.82
N PHE A 151 -7.15 -10.46 -2.43
CA PHE A 151 -6.28 -11.58 -2.04
C PHE A 151 -5.57 -11.36 -0.71
N THR A 152 -5.06 -10.16 -0.42
CA THR A 152 -4.49 -9.85 0.91
C THR A 152 -5.50 -10.05 2.03
N THR A 153 -6.74 -9.58 1.84
CA THR A 153 -7.83 -9.81 2.80
C THR A 153 -8.16 -11.29 2.91
N PHE A 154 -8.32 -11.98 1.78
CA PHE A 154 -8.63 -13.42 1.77
C PHE A 154 -7.58 -14.25 2.51
N PHE A 155 -6.29 -14.02 2.22
CA PHE A 155 -5.20 -14.73 2.90
C PHE A 155 -5.12 -14.35 4.38
N GLY A 156 -5.29 -13.08 4.73
CA GLY A 156 -5.33 -12.64 6.13
C GLY A 156 -6.49 -13.27 6.91
N THR A 157 -7.68 -13.33 6.33
CA THR A 157 -8.85 -13.99 6.94
C THR A 157 -8.62 -15.49 7.09
N ARG A 158 -8.07 -16.17 6.07
CA ARG A 158 -7.72 -17.60 6.16
C ARG A 158 -6.68 -17.86 7.25
N LEU A 159 -5.65 -17.02 7.36
CA LEU A 159 -4.64 -17.08 8.41
C LEU A 159 -5.28 -16.93 9.79
N SER A 160 -6.14 -15.93 9.98
CA SER A 160 -6.81 -15.67 11.25
C SER A 160 -7.75 -16.80 11.68
N ILE A 161 -8.50 -17.39 10.75
CA ILE A 161 -9.46 -18.47 11.06
C ILE A 161 -8.76 -19.82 11.28
N SER A 162 -7.78 -20.16 10.44
CA SER A 162 -7.15 -21.49 10.46
C SER A 162 -5.90 -21.59 11.34
N GLY A 163 -5.25 -20.46 11.66
CA GLY A 163 -3.94 -20.43 12.29
C GLY A 163 -2.79 -20.93 11.41
N ASP A 164 -3.07 -21.42 10.20
CA ASP A 164 -2.08 -21.97 9.29
C ASP A 164 -1.22 -20.86 8.67
N GLN A 165 0.05 -20.83 9.06
CA GLN A 165 1.01 -19.83 8.62
C GLN A 165 1.29 -19.92 7.11
N PHE A 166 0.91 -20.99 6.41
CA PHE A 166 1.00 -21.04 4.95
C PHE A 166 0.33 -19.83 4.29
N TRP A 167 -0.83 -19.41 4.78
CA TRP A 167 -1.55 -18.25 4.26
C TRP A 167 -0.76 -16.95 4.46
N HIS A 168 0.03 -16.85 5.52
CA HIS A 168 0.85 -15.69 5.85
C HIS A 168 1.91 -15.42 4.76
N ILE A 169 2.50 -16.48 4.20
CA ILE A 169 3.51 -16.39 3.13
C ILE A 169 2.95 -15.65 1.90
N LEU A 170 1.65 -15.77 1.62
CA LEU A 170 1.04 -15.25 0.40
C LEU A 170 0.69 -13.76 0.46
N ILE A 171 0.62 -13.18 1.67
CA ILE A 171 0.21 -11.78 1.87
C ILE A 171 1.24 -10.82 1.25
N GLY A 172 2.52 -10.96 1.59
CA GLY A 172 3.60 -10.12 1.07
C GLY A 172 3.72 -10.14 -0.47
N PRO A 173 3.79 -11.33 -1.12
CA PRO A 173 3.81 -11.45 -2.59
C PRO A 173 2.60 -10.81 -3.24
N SER A 174 1.40 -10.99 -2.67
CA SER A 174 0.18 -10.34 -3.18
C SER A 174 0.28 -8.81 -3.11
N GLY A 175 0.72 -8.27 -1.97
CA GLY A 175 0.99 -6.84 -1.81
C GLY A 175 2.00 -6.32 -2.84
N THR A 176 3.03 -7.10 -3.13
CA THR A 176 4.08 -6.72 -4.10
C THR A 176 3.56 -6.66 -5.53
N ILE A 177 2.75 -7.64 -5.96
CA ILE A 177 2.11 -7.61 -7.29
C ILE A 177 1.25 -6.34 -7.43
N SER A 178 0.56 -5.96 -6.37
CA SER A 178 -0.24 -4.73 -6.36
C SER A 178 0.64 -3.47 -6.53
N VAL A 179 1.80 -3.42 -5.88
CA VAL A 179 2.77 -2.31 -6.00
C VAL A 179 3.39 -2.25 -7.40
N LEU A 180 3.79 -3.40 -7.96
CA LEU A 180 4.32 -3.50 -9.31
C LEU A 180 3.29 -3.03 -10.35
N THR A 181 2.01 -3.30 -10.12
CA THR A 181 0.92 -2.83 -10.98
C THR A 181 0.91 -1.31 -11.10
N PHE A 182 1.00 -0.57 -9.99
CA PHE A 182 1.09 0.90 -10.04
C PHE A 182 2.26 1.35 -10.91
N TYR A 183 3.45 0.78 -10.70
CA TYR A 183 4.65 1.18 -11.42
C TYR A 183 4.56 0.88 -12.93
N LEU A 184 4.00 -0.28 -13.29
CA LEU A 184 3.80 -0.66 -14.69
C LEU A 184 2.80 0.27 -15.39
N VAL A 185 1.71 0.65 -14.72
CA VAL A 185 0.74 1.62 -15.26
C VAL A 185 1.41 2.97 -15.49
N LEU A 186 2.24 3.44 -14.56
CA LEU A 186 3.02 4.68 -14.74
C LEU A 186 3.95 4.59 -15.95
N LYS A 187 4.72 3.49 -16.08
CA LYS A 187 5.63 3.26 -17.21
C LYS A 187 4.91 3.17 -18.55
N ARG A 188 3.73 2.54 -18.59
CA ARG A 188 2.91 2.46 -19.82
C ARG A 188 2.30 3.82 -20.18
N SER A 189 2.00 4.65 -19.18
CA SER A 189 1.49 6.00 -19.43
C SER A 189 2.52 6.88 -20.13
N ASP A 190 3.80 6.79 -19.76
CA ASP A 190 4.91 7.54 -20.37
C ASP A 190 5.04 7.27 -21.88
N LYS A 191 4.86 6.01 -22.30
CA LYS A 191 4.86 5.60 -23.71
C LYS A 191 3.71 6.16 -24.54
N LYS A 192 2.64 6.68 -23.91
CA LYS A 192 1.54 7.34 -24.64
C LYS A 192 1.84 8.82 -24.94
N PHE A 193 2.87 9.38 -24.29
CA PHE A 193 3.25 10.79 -24.39
C PHE A 193 4.65 10.99 -25.02
N THR A 194 5.28 9.91 -25.47
CA THR A 194 6.53 9.90 -26.27
C THR A 194 6.23 9.42 -27.67
#